data_AF-A0A958C0X1-F1
#
_entry.id   AF-A0A958C0X1-F1
#
_cell.length_a   1.000
_cell.length_b   1.000
_cell.length_c   1.000
_cell.angle_alpha   90.00
_cell.angle_beta   90.00
_cell.angle_gamma   90.00
#
_symmetry.space_group_name_H-M   'P 1'
#
loop_
_entity.id
_entity.type
_entity.pdbx_description
1 polymer ?
#
loop_
_entity_poly.entity_id
_entity_poly.type
_entity_poly.pdbx_seq_one_letter_code
_entity_poly.pdbx_strand_id
1 'polypeptide(L)' 'CMSPVFVHGELVDGRLQWYFDVPPESPTVRGYAALMAAGLSGATPDEVLSVPADFWQAMGLQEVV' A
#
# COMPACT_ATOMS: atom_id res chain seq x y z
N CYS A 1 10.85 11.23 -6.35
CA CYS A 1 10.61 10.11 -7.29
C CYS A 1 9.85 10.67 -8.50
N MET A 2 10.29 10.44 -9.74
CA MET A 2 9.64 10.91 -10.98
C MET A 2 8.91 9.78 -11.74
N SER A 3 8.67 8.64 -11.08
CA SER A 3 7.95 7.51 -11.67
C SER A 3 6.46 7.59 -11.30
N PRO A 4 5.54 7.47 -12.27
CA PRO A 4 4.10 7.47 -12.00
C PRO A 4 3.71 6.21 -11.22
N VAL A 5 2.86 6.38 -10.21
CA VAL A 5 2.30 5.30 -9.39
C VAL A 5 0.79 5.43 -9.43
N PHE A 6 0.09 4.34 -9.76
CA PHE A 6 -1.37 4.31 -9.75
C PHE A 6 -1.87 3.31 -8.71
N VAL A 7 -2.91 3.72 -7.99
CA VAL A 7 -3.57 2.90 -6.97
C VAL A 7 -5.06 2.98 -7.21
N HIS A 8 -5.73 1.84 -7.21
CA HIS A 8 -7.17 1.72 -7.32
C HIS A 8 -7.70 0.80 -6.22
N GLY A 9 -8.80 1.18 -5.59
CA GLY A 9 -9.45 0.44 -4.53
C GLY A 9 -10.91 0.18 -4.88
N GLU A 10 -11.35 -1.06 -4.79
CA GLU A 10 -12.74 -1.47 -5.04
C GLU A 10 -13.35 -2.03 -3.77
N LEU A 11 -14.58 -1.60 -3.46
CA LEU A 11 -15.34 -2.16 -2.35
C LEU A 11 -16.23 -3.29 -2.86
N VAL A 12 -15.91 -4.52 -2.47
CA VAL A 12 -16.65 -5.74 -2.83
C VAL A 12 -17.09 -6.42 -1.54
N ASP A 13 -18.40 -6.59 -1.36
CA ASP A 13 -18.99 -7.21 -0.16
C ASP A 13 -18.50 -6.59 1.17
N GLY A 14 -18.33 -5.26 1.18
CA GLY A 14 -17.86 -4.50 2.34
C GLY A 14 -16.35 -4.58 2.60
N ARG A 15 -15.59 -5.21 1.70
CA ARG A 15 -14.12 -5.39 1.80
C ARG A 15 -13.40 -4.72 0.64
N LEU A 16 -12.24 -4.15 0.91
CA LEU A 16 -11.43 -3.46 -0.08
C LEU A 16 -10.52 -4.45 -0.83
N GLN A 17 -10.57 -4.38 -2.16
CA GLN A 17 -9.61 -5.00 -3.07
C GLN A 17 -8.73 -3.92 -3.67
N TRP A 18 -7.42 -4.16 -3.72
CA TRP A 18 -6.44 -3.16 -4.12
C TRP A 18 -5.69 -3.56 -5.38
N TYR A 19 -5.50 -2.59 -6.26
CA TYR A 19 -4.73 -2.73 -7.49
C TYR A 19 -3.65 -1.65 -7.52
N PHE A 20 -2.40 -2.08 -7.66
CA PHE A 20 -1.24 -1.20 -7.70
C PHE A 20 -0.53 -1.37 -9.04
N ASP A 21 -0.34 -0.26 -9.76
CA ASP A 21 0.54 -0.19 -10.92
C ASP A 21 1.76 0.65 -10.54
N VAL A 22 2.90 -0.05 -10.44
CA VAL A 22 4.18 0.53 -10.05
C VAL A 22 5.24 0.06 -11.04
N PRO A 23 5.93 1.00 -11.69
CA PRO A 23 6.84 0.67 -12.78
C PRO A 23 8.11 -0.03 -12.24
N PRO A 24 8.73 -0.90 -13.07
CA PRO A 24 9.77 -1.83 -12.63
C PRO A 24 11.05 -1.14 -12.12
N GLU A 25 11.34 0.08 -12.60
CA GLU A 25 12.52 0.86 -12.19
C GLU A 25 12.43 1.45 -10.77
N SER A 26 11.28 1.32 -10.10
CA SER A 26 11.06 1.81 -8.73
C SER A 26 10.93 0.65 -7.71
N PRO A 27 12.00 -0.13 -7.47
CA PRO A 27 11.91 -1.36 -6.66
C PRO A 27 11.44 -1.10 -5.22
N THR A 28 11.88 -0.02 -4.59
CA THR A 28 11.45 0.35 -3.23
C THR A 28 9.96 0.66 -3.18
N VAL A 29 9.45 1.44 -4.13
CA VAL A 29 8.00 1.76 -4.23
C VAL A 29 7.18 0.51 -4.50
N ARG A 30 7.68 -0.43 -5.33
CA ARG A 30 7.03 -1.74 -5.53
C ARG A 30 6.97 -2.54 -4.24
N GLY A 31 8.03 -2.51 -3.44
CA GLY A 31 8.06 -3.12 -2.11
C GLY A 31 6.96 -2.56 -1.19
N TYR A 32 6.84 -1.23 -1.11
CA TYR A 32 5.77 -0.58 -0.35
C TYR A 32 4.38 -0.95 -0.84
N ALA A 33 4.15 -0.92 -2.16
CA ALA A 33 2.87 -1.31 -2.74
C ALA A 33 2.51 -2.77 -2.42
N ALA A 34 3.49 -3.68 -2.48
CA ALA A 34 3.30 -5.09 -2.12
C ALA A 34 2.95 -5.27 -0.63
N LEU A 35 3.59 -4.52 0.27
CA LEU A 35 3.29 -4.53 1.70
C LEU A 35 1.87 -4.03 1.99
N MET A 36 1.46 -2.93 1.35
CA MET A 36 0.09 -2.42 1.49
C MET A 36 -0.95 -3.41 0.95
N ALA A 37 -0.70 -4.00 -0.23
CA ALA A 37 -1.58 -5.02 -0.78
C ALA A 37 -1.71 -6.23 0.16
N ALA A 38 -0.60 -6.74 0.71
CA ALA A 38 -0.62 -7.87 1.62
C ALA A 38 -1.32 -7.55 2.96
N GLY A 39 -1.13 -6.33 3.50
CA GLY A 39 -1.67 -5.94 4.80
C GLY A 39 -3.12 -5.44 4.77
N LEU A 40 -3.58 -4.87 3.65
CA LEU A 40 -4.88 -4.20 3.55
C LEU A 40 -5.87 -4.91 2.62
N SER A 41 -5.46 -5.97 1.91
CA SER A 41 -6.37 -6.75 1.07
C SER A 41 -7.44 -7.42 1.91
N GLY A 42 -8.70 -7.16 1.58
CA GLY A 42 -9.86 -7.70 2.30
C GLY A 42 -10.22 -6.94 3.58
N ALA A 43 -9.50 -5.88 3.93
CA ALA A 43 -9.84 -5.01 5.05
C ALA A 43 -11.10 -4.19 4.75
N THR A 44 -11.84 -3.84 5.79
CA THR A 44 -12.94 -2.87 5.71
C THR A 44 -12.41 -1.44 5.61
N PRO A 45 -13.20 -0.48 5.12
CA PRO A 45 -12.80 0.92 5.10
C PRO A 45 -12.39 1.46 6.48
N ASP A 46 -13.10 1.07 7.54
CA ASP A 46 -12.79 1.51 8.91
C ASP A 46 -11.45 0.97 9.40
N GLU A 47 -11.14 -0.30 9.11
CA GLU A 47 -9.83 -0.90 9.43
C GLU A 47 -8.70 -0.19 8.68
N VAL A 48 -8.90 0.15 7.40
CA VAL A 48 -7.90 0.89 6.61
C VAL A 48 -7.68 2.30 7.18
N LEU A 49 -8.75 3.01 7.53
CA LEU A 49 -8.68 4.34 8.13
C LEU A 49 -8.07 4.33 9.54
N SER A 50 -8.10 3.18 10.22
CA SER A 50 -7.46 3.01 11.54
C SER A 50 -5.94 2.85 11.47
N VAL A 51 -5.38 2.61 10.28
CA VAL A 51 -3.93 2.46 10.10
C VAL A 51 -3.23 3.78 10.41
N PRO A 52 -2.28 3.81 11.36
CA PRO A 52 -1.53 5.01 11.68
C PRO A 52 -0.74 5.52 10.47
N ALA A 53 -0.74 6.83 10.22
CA ALA A 53 -0.04 7.43 9.08
C ALA A 53 1.49 7.25 9.13
N ASP A 54 2.03 6.86 10.28
CA ASP A 54 3.44 6.63 10.58
C ASP A 54 3.80 5.14 10.75
N PHE A 55 2.91 4.20 10.41
CA PHE A 55 3.13 2.76 10.58
C PHE A 55 4.44 2.26 9.94
N TRP A 56 4.89 2.89 8.86
CA TRP A 56 6.14 2.59 8.16
C TRP A 56 7.39 2.86 9.01
N GLN A 57 7.31 3.77 9.99
CA GLN A 57 8.39 4.06 10.94
C GLN A 57 8.69 2.85 11.82
N ALA A 58 7.63 2.25 12.37
CA ALA A 58 7.72 1.07 13.24
C ALA A 58 8.23 -0.17 12.49
N MET A 59 8.04 -0.23 11.17
CA MET A 59 8.55 -1.32 10.33
C MET A 59 10.00 -1.12 9.87
N GLY A 60 10.64 0.01 10.20
CA GLY A 60 12.02 0.29 9.79
C GLY A 60 12.19 0.57 8.29
N LEU A 61 11.10 0.82 7.55
CA LEU A 61 11.18 0.94 6.09
C LEU A 61 11.87 2.24 5.62
N GLN A 62 12.04 3.24 6.50
CA GLN A 62 12.86 4.42 6.22
C GLN A 62 14.35 4.09 5.99
N GLU A 63 14.83 2.94 6.47
CA GLU A 63 16.24 2.54 6.31
C GLU A 63 16.50 1.79 5.01
N VAL A 64 15.44 1.45 4.26
CA VAL A 64 15.50 0.78 2.97
C VAL A 64 15.54 1.83 1.85
N VAL A 65 16.68 2.50 1.70
CA VAL A 65 16.97 3.44 0.59
C VAL A 65 18.17 2.94 -0.22
#